data_AF-A0A928NPL9-F1
#
_entry.id   AF-A0A928NPL9-F1
#
_cell.length_a   1.000
_cell.length_b   1.000
_cell.length_c   1.000
_cell.angle_alpha   90.00
_cell.angle_beta   90.00
_cell.angle_gamma   90.00
#
_symmetry.space_group_name_H-M   'P 1'
#
loop_
_entity.id
_entity.type
_entity.pdbx_description
1 polymer ?
#
loop_
_entity_poly.entity_id
_entity_poly.type
_entity_poly.pdbx_seq_one_letter_code
_entity_poly.pdbx_strand_id
1 'polypeptide(L)'
;MKFFNFFKSVDNKKPTVDLEHLTPEGELPWGWYAYTKEFTDKINTEYSYFLNMWLDSKNKSPKELYSALKSFILYLEDVEKLCKTKGECFEFWYYEILTTKDYAEKRKKELEELTTNLDHLQEIYIKKQKLLPTVIELLKANDGILQSEFKELFDEPFQSDVSNILYQMHKDGKLEKTKHGKSYILHYKE
;
A
#
# COMPACT_ATOMS: atom_id res chain seq x y z
N MET A 1 -41.29 2.22 61.14
CA MET A 1 -40.63 2.39 59.84
C MET A 1 -40.14 3.82 59.71
N LYS A 2 -38.83 4.06 59.68
CA LYS A 2 -38.21 5.33 59.28
C LYS A 2 -37.22 4.99 58.17
N PHE A 3 -37.59 5.31 56.92
CA PHE A 3 -36.68 5.23 55.79
C PHE A 3 -35.79 6.47 55.82
N PHE A 4 -34.48 6.27 55.97
CA PHE A 4 -33.49 7.33 55.78
C PHE A 4 -33.23 7.49 54.27
N ASN A 5 -33.48 8.70 53.77
CA ASN A 5 -33.10 9.14 52.43
C ASN A 5 -31.57 9.04 52.26
N PHE A 6 -31.14 8.23 51.31
CA PHE A 6 -29.73 8.11 50.91
C PHE A 6 -29.53 8.71 49.51
N PHE A 7 -29.79 10.01 49.37
CA PHE A 7 -29.25 10.77 48.25
C PHE A 7 -27.97 11.46 48.73
N LYS A 8 -26.83 10.78 48.57
CA LYS A 8 -25.53 11.46 48.54
C LYS A 8 -25.34 12.02 47.14
N SER A 9 -25.02 13.31 47.09
CA SER A 9 -24.61 14.03 45.88
C SER A 9 -23.52 13.25 45.16
N VAL A 10 -23.69 13.04 43.86
CA VAL A 10 -22.57 12.65 42.99
C VAL A 10 -21.72 13.91 42.84
N ASP A 11 -20.69 14.02 43.67
CA ASP A 11 -19.66 15.04 43.52
C ASP A 11 -19.00 14.83 42.15
N ASN A 12 -19.09 15.83 41.28
CA ASN A 12 -18.25 15.96 40.08
C ASN A 12 -16.79 16.16 40.52
N LYS A 13 -16.11 15.09 40.93
CA LYS A 13 -14.67 15.11 41.20
C LYS A 13 -13.93 15.02 39.87
N LYS A 14 -13.02 15.98 39.63
CA LYS A 14 -11.95 15.87 38.63
C LYS A 14 -11.28 14.49 38.76
N PRO A 15 -10.81 13.89 37.64
CA PRO A 15 -10.06 12.64 37.72
C PRO A 15 -8.91 12.80 38.71
N THR A 16 -8.79 11.87 39.66
CA THR A 16 -7.73 11.84 40.68
C THR A 16 -6.39 11.40 40.10
N VAL A 17 -6.35 11.03 38.83
CA VAL A 17 -5.20 10.58 38.07
C VAL A 17 -4.89 11.66 37.03
N ASP A 18 -3.64 12.09 36.96
CA ASP A 18 -3.16 12.99 35.91
C ASP A 18 -3.26 12.25 34.56
N LEU A 19 -3.99 12.83 33.61
CA LEU A 19 -4.20 12.27 32.28
C LEU A 19 -3.44 13.05 31.19
N GLU A 20 -2.70 14.09 31.58
CA GLU A 20 -1.97 14.95 30.65
C GLU A 20 -0.52 14.49 30.48
N HIS A 21 0.07 13.90 31.52
CA HIS A 21 1.47 13.45 31.56
C HIS A 21 1.58 11.93 31.67
N LEU A 22 2.71 11.40 31.19
CA LEU A 22 3.04 9.98 31.36
C LEU A 22 3.26 9.63 32.84
N THR A 23 3.11 8.36 33.18
CA THR A 23 3.49 7.86 34.51
C THR A 23 5.00 7.96 34.71
N PRO A 24 5.52 7.90 35.96
CA PRO A 24 6.97 7.87 36.21
C PRO A 24 7.71 6.73 35.49
N GLU A 25 6.99 5.66 35.14
CA GLU A 25 7.49 4.52 34.36
C GLU A 25 7.51 4.77 32.84
N GLY A 26 7.01 5.93 32.39
CA GLY A 26 6.92 6.30 30.98
C GLY A 26 5.73 5.68 30.25
N GLU A 27 4.67 5.31 30.97
CA GLU A 27 3.46 4.69 30.39
C GLU A 27 2.28 5.67 30.34
N LEU A 28 1.25 5.31 29.58
CA LEU A 28 -0.01 6.06 29.61
C LEU A 28 -0.71 5.90 30.96
N PRO A 29 -1.26 6.98 31.54
CA PRO A 29 -1.95 6.90 32.81
C PRO A 29 -3.22 6.04 32.72
N TRP A 30 -3.57 5.39 33.83
CA TRP A 30 -4.74 4.52 33.88
C TRP A 30 -6.02 5.30 33.53
N GLY A 31 -6.79 4.78 32.57
CA GLY A 31 -8.01 5.40 32.08
C GLY A 31 -7.81 6.41 30.94
N TRP A 32 -6.56 6.71 30.54
CA TRP A 32 -6.28 7.65 29.44
C TRP A 32 -7.01 7.28 28.15
N TYR A 33 -6.90 6.02 27.72
CA TYR A 33 -7.52 5.55 26.48
C TYR A 33 -9.06 5.67 26.51
N ALA A 34 -9.69 5.46 27.67
CA ALA A 34 -11.14 5.62 27.81
C ALA A 34 -11.54 7.11 27.75
N TYR A 35 -10.74 7.98 28.38
CA TYR A 35 -10.94 9.42 28.35
C TYR A 35 -10.75 10.02 26.94
N THR A 36 -9.79 9.49 26.16
CA THR A 36 -9.45 9.97 24.81
C THR A 36 -10.07 9.14 23.69
N LYS A 37 -11.02 8.25 24.00
CA LYS A 37 -11.55 7.27 23.06
C LYS A 37 -12.09 7.88 21.76
N GLU A 38 -12.84 8.97 21.85
CA GLU A 38 -13.39 9.63 20.66
C GLU A 38 -12.28 10.09 19.70
N PHE A 39 -11.19 10.61 20.25
CA PHE A 39 -10.02 11.02 19.47
C PHE A 39 -9.31 9.81 18.86
N THR A 40 -8.99 8.79 19.66
CA THR A 40 -8.21 7.64 19.19
C THR A 40 -9.00 6.79 18.19
N ASP A 41 -10.30 6.60 18.38
CA ASP A 41 -11.17 5.90 17.43
C ASP A 41 -11.23 6.62 16.07
N LYS A 42 -11.34 7.95 16.09
CA LYS A 42 -11.34 8.75 14.86
C LYS A 42 -10.03 8.58 14.10
N ILE A 43 -8.90 8.77 14.77
CA ILE A 43 -7.58 8.62 14.15
C ILE A 43 -7.35 7.19 13.66
N ASN A 44 -7.78 6.17 14.40
CA ASN A 44 -7.67 4.77 13.96
C ASN A 44 -8.47 4.50 12.68
N THR A 45 -9.66 5.10 12.57
CA THR A 45 -10.53 4.96 11.40
C THR A 45 -9.90 5.60 10.17
N GLU A 46 -9.46 6.85 10.29
CA GLU A 46 -8.79 7.60 9.23
C GLU A 46 -7.45 6.96 8.84
N TYR A 47 -6.65 6.52 9.82
CA TYR A 47 -5.41 5.77 9.59
C TYR A 47 -5.67 4.51 8.76
N SER A 48 -6.65 3.70 9.17
CA SER A 48 -7.01 2.47 8.47
C SER A 48 -7.43 2.75 7.03
N TYR A 49 -8.17 3.84 6.80
CA TYR A 49 -8.57 4.26 5.46
C TYR A 49 -7.34 4.54 4.57
N PHE A 50 -6.42 5.41 5.00
CA PHE A 50 -5.23 5.74 4.21
C PHE A 50 -4.27 4.56 4.04
N LEU A 51 -4.11 3.74 5.09
CA LEU A 51 -3.30 2.52 5.02
C LEU A 51 -3.86 1.57 3.96
N ASN A 52 -5.16 1.29 3.99
CA ASN A 52 -5.79 0.38 3.03
C ASN A 52 -5.72 0.94 1.60
N MET A 53 -5.95 2.24 1.42
CA MET A 53 -5.76 2.87 0.11
C MET A 53 -4.34 2.66 -0.45
N TRP A 54 -3.31 2.82 0.39
CA TRP A 54 -1.93 2.56 -0.01
C TRP A 54 -1.69 1.08 -0.30
N LEU A 55 -2.12 0.16 0.57
CA LEU A 55 -1.95 -1.28 0.36
C LEU A 55 -2.62 -1.76 -0.94
N ASP A 56 -3.84 -1.32 -1.21
CA ASP A 56 -4.60 -1.67 -2.41
C ASP A 56 -3.96 -1.10 -3.70
N SER A 57 -3.26 0.05 -3.59
CA SER A 57 -2.61 0.68 -4.72
C SER A 57 -1.38 -0.08 -5.24
N LYS A 58 -0.81 -1.01 -4.44
CA LYS A 58 0.38 -1.79 -4.83
C LYS A 58 0.18 -2.64 -6.08
N ASN A 59 -1.07 -3.00 -6.38
CA ASN A 59 -1.43 -3.79 -7.57
C ASN A 59 -1.98 -2.93 -8.72
N LYS A 60 -1.90 -1.61 -8.61
CA LYS A 60 -2.45 -0.65 -9.58
C LYS A 60 -1.33 0.02 -10.39
N SER A 61 -1.65 1.13 -11.06
CA SER A 61 -0.64 1.89 -11.80
C SER A 61 0.38 2.54 -10.85
N PRO A 62 1.64 2.76 -11.30
CA PRO A 62 2.66 3.45 -10.51
C PRO A 62 2.22 4.84 -10.01
N LYS A 63 1.46 5.60 -10.82
CA LYS A 63 0.91 6.90 -10.41
C LYS A 63 -0.12 6.80 -9.29
N GLU A 64 -0.96 5.76 -9.30
CA GLU A 64 -1.91 5.52 -8.20
C GLU A 64 -1.17 5.12 -6.92
N LEU A 65 -0.15 4.25 -7.03
CA LEU A 65 0.71 3.88 -5.91
C LEU A 65 1.39 5.11 -5.30
N TYR A 66 1.97 5.97 -6.15
CA TYR A 66 2.59 7.22 -5.74
C TYR A 66 1.61 8.12 -4.98
N SER A 67 0.43 8.33 -5.55
CA SER A 67 -0.58 9.23 -4.98
C SER A 67 -1.10 8.72 -3.63
N ALA A 68 -1.34 7.42 -3.51
CA ALA A 68 -1.82 6.79 -2.28
C ALA A 68 -0.76 6.81 -1.17
N LEU A 69 0.49 6.45 -1.49
CA LEU A 69 1.61 6.50 -0.53
C LEU A 69 1.87 7.93 -0.04
N LYS A 70 1.89 8.91 -0.96
CA LYS A 70 2.04 10.32 -0.60
C LYS A 70 0.93 10.81 0.33
N SER A 71 -0.32 10.44 0.04
CA SER A 71 -1.46 10.83 0.89
C SER A 71 -1.37 10.21 2.28
N PHE A 72 -0.95 8.95 2.38
CA PHE A 72 -0.74 8.29 3.67
C PHE A 72 0.37 8.96 4.49
N ILE A 73 1.50 9.31 3.87
CA ILE A 73 2.60 10.01 4.55
C ILE A 73 2.14 11.38 5.08
N LEU A 74 1.46 12.17 4.25
CA LEU A 74 0.94 13.48 4.67
C LEU A 74 -0.01 13.33 5.87
N TYR A 75 -0.88 12.33 5.84
CA TYR A 75 -1.75 12.04 6.97
C TYR A 75 -0.96 11.67 8.25
N LEU A 76 0.08 10.83 8.16
CA LEU A 76 0.94 10.51 9.30
C LEU A 76 1.58 11.76 9.91
N GLU A 77 2.10 12.66 9.08
CA GLU A 77 2.72 13.92 9.52
C GLU A 77 1.72 14.86 10.20
N ASP A 78 0.49 14.95 9.66
CA ASP A 78 -0.58 15.74 10.27
C ASP A 78 -1.00 15.19 11.63
N VAL A 79 -1.14 13.87 11.76
CA VAL A 79 -1.47 13.22 13.04
C VAL A 79 -0.34 13.37 14.04
N GLU A 80 0.92 13.21 13.63
CA GLU A 80 2.09 13.42 14.48
C GLU A 80 2.09 14.84 15.08
N LYS A 81 1.90 15.84 14.22
CA LYS A 81 1.84 17.25 14.63
C LYS A 81 0.67 17.51 15.58
N LEU A 82 -0.49 16.91 15.31
CA LEU A 82 -1.67 17.02 16.15
C LEU A 82 -1.43 16.42 17.53
N CYS A 83 -0.84 15.22 17.60
CA CYS A 83 -0.52 14.55 18.86
C CYS A 83 0.50 15.35 19.67
N LYS A 84 1.58 15.85 19.05
CA LYS A 84 2.57 16.73 19.71
C LYS A 84 1.92 18.00 20.29
N THR A 85 0.95 18.58 19.58
CA THR A 85 0.23 19.77 20.06
C THR A 85 -0.68 19.47 21.25
N LYS A 86 -1.19 18.24 21.36
CA LYS A 86 -2.11 17.83 22.44
C LYS A 86 -1.41 17.43 23.73
N GLY A 87 -0.13 17.09 23.68
CA GLY A 87 0.69 16.82 24.85
C GLY A 87 1.32 15.43 24.85
N GLU A 88 2.12 15.19 25.89
CA GLU A 88 3.03 14.06 26.02
C GLU A 88 2.35 12.71 25.82
N CYS A 89 1.19 12.48 26.45
CA CYS A 89 0.47 11.21 26.32
C CYS A 89 0.00 10.94 24.88
N PHE A 90 -0.39 11.97 24.13
CA PHE A 90 -0.81 11.81 22.74
C PHE A 90 0.39 11.52 21.83
N GLU A 91 1.51 12.18 22.08
CA GLU A 91 2.78 11.91 21.39
C GLU A 91 3.25 10.47 21.65
N PHE A 92 3.21 10.01 22.90
CA PHE A 92 3.49 8.62 23.26
C PHE A 92 2.56 7.66 22.51
N TRP A 93 1.26 7.90 22.53
CA TRP A 93 0.29 7.05 21.83
C TRP A 93 0.57 6.97 20.32
N TYR A 94 0.96 8.07 19.69
CA TYR A 94 1.32 8.08 18.27
C TYR A 94 2.52 7.16 17.96
N TYR A 95 3.60 7.28 18.72
CA TYR A 95 4.86 6.57 18.43
C TYR A 95 4.95 5.16 18.97
N GLU A 96 4.26 4.86 20.06
CA GLU A 96 4.38 3.57 20.76
C GLU A 96 3.17 2.66 20.54
N ILE A 97 2.03 3.20 20.05
CA ILE A 97 0.79 2.43 19.86
C ILE A 97 0.29 2.49 18.41
N LEU A 98 0.13 3.68 17.83
CA LEU A 98 -0.41 3.80 16.45
C LEU A 98 0.65 3.43 15.39
N THR A 99 1.90 3.83 15.60
CA THR A 99 3.00 3.70 14.64
C THR A 99 4.32 3.28 15.32
N THR A 100 5.46 3.61 14.71
CA THR A 100 6.80 3.58 15.31
C THR A 100 7.55 4.86 14.96
N LYS A 101 8.54 5.27 15.76
CA LYS A 101 9.34 6.50 15.55
C LYS A 101 9.95 6.63 14.15
N ASP A 102 10.25 5.52 13.50
CA ASP A 102 10.86 5.46 12.18
C ASP A 102 9.87 5.13 11.04
N TYR A 103 8.59 4.95 11.36
CA TYR A 103 7.59 4.46 10.39
C TYR A 103 7.38 5.44 9.23
N ALA A 104 7.13 6.71 9.54
CA ALA A 104 6.91 7.75 8.54
C ALA A 104 8.16 7.96 7.66
N GLU A 105 9.35 7.98 8.25
CA GLU A 105 10.62 8.14 7.53
C GLU A 105 10.90 6.98 6.57
N LYS A 106 10.58 5.73 6.98
CA LYS A 106 10.64 4.58 6.07
C LYS A 106 9.72 4.76 4.86
N ARG A 107 8.50 5.24 5.07
CA ARG A 107 7.55 5.51 3.97
C ARG A 107 8.00 6.65 3.07
N LYS A 108 8.60 7.71 3.62
CA LYS A 108 9.19 8.80 2.83
C LYS A 108 10.31 8.30 1.92
N LYS A 109 11.18 7.44 2.43
CA LYS A 109 12.23 6.81 1.61
C LYS A 109 11.64 5.98 0.47
N GLU A 110 10.63 5.16 0.75
CA GLU A 110 9.90 4.42 -0.29
C GLU A 110 9.29 5.35 -1.35
N LEU A 111 8.72 6.49 -0.92
CA LEU A 111 8.17 7.50 -1.82
C LEU A 111 9.26 8.15 -2.68
N GLU A 112 10.43 8.43 -2.13
CA GLU A 112 11.57 9.02 -2.85
C GLU A 112 12.10 8.05 -3.94
N GLU A 113 12.27 6.78 -3.61
CA GLU A 113 12.66 5.72 -4.55
C GLU A 113 11.63 5.59 -5.69
N LEU A 114 10.33 5.62 -5.35
CA LEU A 114 9.25 5.60 -6.32
C LEU A 114 9.23 6.86 -7.19
N THR A 115 9.45 8.02 -6.59
CA THR A 115 9.45 9.32 -7.29
C THR A 115 10.55 9.36 -8.34
N THR A 116 11.75 8.89 -7.99
CA THR A 116 12.93 8.89 -8.88
C THR A 116 12.69 8.10 -10.17
N ASN A 117 11.88 7.04 -10.10
CA ASN A 117 11.63 6.13 -11.22
C ASN A 117 10.19 6.20 -11.76
N LEU A 118 9.37 7.16 -11.31
CA LEU A 118 7.92 7.12 -11.52
C LEU A 118 7.54 7.08 -12.99
N ASP A 119 8.12 7.95 -13.81
CA ASP A 119 7.80 8.04 -15.23
C ASP A 119 8.22 6.78 -15.97
N HIS A 120 9.42 6.25 -15.70
CA HIS A 120 9.90 5.01 -16.29
C HIS A 120 9.01 3.81 -15.92
N LEU A 121 8.64 3.67 -14.65
CA LEU A 121 7.71 2.63 -14.19
C LEU A 121 6.35 2.78 -14.86
N GLN A 122 5.88 4.02 -15.04
CA GLN A 122 4.60 4.30 -15.66
C GLN A 122 4.60 3.94 -17.16
N GLU A 123 5.69 4.21 -17.87
CA GLU A 123 5.87 3.79 -19.26
C GLU A 123 5.86 2.27 -19.40
N ILE A 124 6.60 1.56 -18.54
CA ILE A 124 6.60 0.09 -18.49
C ILE A 124 5.17 -0.40 -18.26
N TYR A 125 4.46 0.14 -17.28
CA TYR A 125 3.07 -0.23 -16.99
C TYR A 125 2.17 -0.08 -18.22
N ILE A 126 2.25 1.05 -18.93
CA ILE A 126 1.45 1.30 -20.14
C ILE A 126 1.79 0.30 -21.24
N LYS A 127 3.08 0.01 -21.47
CA LYS A 127 3.52 -1.01 -22.43
C LYS A 127 2.97 -2.40 -22.05
N LYS A 128 3.00 -2.78 -20.76
CA LYS A 128 2.44 -4.05 -20.28
C LYS A 128 0.94 -4.20 -20.57
N GLN A 129 0.16 -3.13 -20.40
CA GLN A 129 -1.28 -3.14 -20.71
C GLN A 129 -1.58 -3.45 -22.18
N LYS A 130 -0.65 -3.11 -23.09
CA LYS A 130 -0.78 -3.33 -24.53
C LYS A 130 -0.05 -4.58 -25.03
N LEU A 131 0.63 -5.31 -24.13
CA LEU A 131 1.57 -6.35 -24.52
C LEU A 131 0.91 -7.51 -25.27
N LEU A 132 -0.24 -8.00 -24.80
CA LEU A 132 -0.95 -9.11 -25.46
C LEU A 132 -1.39 -8.75 -26.89
N PRO A 133 -2.09 -7.63 -27.14
CA PRO A 133 -2.36 -7.16 -28.51
C PRO A 133 -1.11 -7.07 -29.37
N THR A 134 -0.04 -6.45 -28.87
CA THR A 134 1.23 -6.32 -29.61
C THR A 134 1.84 -7.68 -29.94
N VAL A 135 1.81 -8.64 -29.02
CA VAL A 135 2.28 -10.02 -29.27
C VAL A 135 1.48 -10.67 -30.39
N ILE A 136 0.16 -10.54 -30.39
CA ILE A 136 -0.70 -11.12 -31.44
C ILE A 136 -0.39 -10.49 -32.81
N GLU A 137 -0.30 -9.16 -32.88
CA GLU A 137 0.03 -8.45 -34.12
C GLU A 137 1.38 -8.89 -34.68
N LEU A 138 2.41 -8.97 -33.84
CA LEU A 138 3.75 -9.39 -34.26
C LEU A 138 3.81 -10.86 -34.65
N LEU A 139 3.07 -11.75 -33.99
CA LEU A 139 2.98 -13.16 -34.40
C LEU A 139 2.35 -13.30 -35.78
N LYS A 140 1.28 -12.54 -36.07
CA LYS A 140 0.65 -12.52 -37.41
C LYS A 140 1.58 -11.96 -38.49
N ALA A 141 2.35 -10.91 -38.16
CA ALA A 141 3.28 -10.29 -39.09
C ALA A 141 4.54 -11.13 -39.34
N ASN A 142 4.91 -12.00 -38.40
CA ASN A 142 6.13 -12.81 -38.44
C ASN A 142 5.79 -14.31 -38.33
N ASP A 143 4.87 -14.79 -39.16
CA ASP A 143 4.50 -16.21 -39.14
C ASP A 143 5.72 -17.11 -39.42
N GLY A 144 5.89 -18.17 -38.62
CA GLY A 144 7.02 -19.08 -38.73
C GLY A 144 8.33 -18.59 -38.09
N ILE A 145 8.32 -17.49 -37.34
CA ILE A 145 9.50 -17.01 -36.59
C ILE A 145 9.88 -17.99 -35.46
N LEU A 146 11.18 -18.07 -35.15
CA LEU A 146 11.65 -18.82 -33.97
C LEU A 146 11.29 -18.06 -32.68
N GLN A 147 10.86 -18.79 -31.66
CA GLN A 147 10.48 -18.22 -30.36
C GLN A 147 11.63 -17.42 -29.71
N SER A 148 12.87 -17.85 -29.90
CA SER A 148 14.05 -17.12 -29.40
C SER A 148 14.16 -15.74 -30.06
N GLU A 149 14.04 -15.68 -31.39
CA GLU A 149 14.10 -14.44 -32.17
C GLU A 149 12.88 -13.56 -31.90
N PHE A 150 11.70 -14.16 -31.74
CA PHE A 150 10.47 -13.43 -31.43
C PHE A 150 10.57 -12.66 -30.10
N LYS A 151 11.21 -13.24 -29.07
CA LYS A 151 11.40 -12.54 -27.79
C LYS A 151 12.34 -11.35 -27.92
N GLU A 152 13.31 -11.41 -28.82
CA GLU A 152 14.27 -10.32 -29.07
C GLU A 152 13.62 -9.08 -29.71
N LEU A 153 12.39 -9.21 -30.23
CA LEU A 153 11.57 -8.07 -30.68
C LEU A 153 11.06 -7.19 -29.52
N PHE A 154 11.23 -7.63 -28.27
CA PHE A 154 10.77 -6.93 -27.07
C PHE A 154 11.94 -6.56 -26.16
N ASP A 155 11.85 -5.38 -25.53
CA ASP A 155 12.80 -4.97 -24.50
C ASP A 155 12.87 -6.02 -23.36
N GLU A 156 14.05 -6.19 -22.77
CA GLU A 156 14.34 -7.20 -21.73
C GLU A 156 13.26 -7.30 -20.63
N PRO A 157 12.72 -6.19 -20.08
CA PRO A 157 11.69 -6.24 -19.04
C PRO A 157 10.38 -6.95 -19.44
N PHE A 158 10.12 -7.13 -20.74
CA PHE A 158 8.91 -7.76 -21.26
C PHE A 158 9.12 -9.20 -21.74
N GLN A 159 10.37 -9.66 -21.92
CA GLN A 159 10.63 -10.96 -22.54
C GLN A 159 10.09 -12.14 -21.72
N SER A 160 10.11 -12.03 -20.39
CA SER A 160 9.49 -13.01 -19.49
C SER A 160 7.96 -13.02 -19.64
N ASP A 161 7.33 -11.84 -19.66
CA ASP A 161 5.89 -11.71 -19.85
C ASP A 161 5.44 -12.26 -21.22
N VAL A 162 6.20 -11.96 -22.29
CA VAL A 162 5.99 -12.52 -23.63
C VAL A 162 6.09 -14.04 -23.60
N SER A 163 7.07 -14.60 -22.89
CA SER A 163 7.22 -16.06 -22.76
C SER A 163 5.99 -16.70 -22.13
N ASN A 164 5.44 -16.08 -21.08
CA ASN A 164 4.24 -16.55 -20.40
C ASN A 164 3.00 -16.42 -21.28
N ILE A 165 2.87 -15.33 -22.04
CA ILE A 165 1.79 -15.13 -23.03
C ILE A 165 1.83 -16.24 -24.08
N LEU A 166 3.00 -16.49 -24.70
CA LEU A 166 3.15 -17.54 -25.72
C LEU A 166 2.82 -18.93 -25.16
N TYR A 167 3.24 -19.21 -23.93
CA TYR A 167 2.90 -20.46 -23.24
C TYR A 167 1.38 -20.60 -23.07
N GLN A 168 0.69 -19.57 -22.59
CA GLN A 168 -0.76 -19.62 -22.42
C GLN A 168 -1.51 -19.69 -23.74
N MET A 169 -1.11 -18.92 -24.76
CA MET A 169 -1.73 -19.00 -26.08
C MET A 169 -1.59 -20.40 -26.69
N HIS A 170 -0.47 -21.08 -26.47
CA HIS A 170 -0.30 -22.46 -26.92
C HIS A 170 -1.24 -23.43 -26.18
N LYS A 171 -1.31 -23.30 -24.86
CA LYS A 171 -2.22 -24.10 -24.03
C LYS A 171 -3.69 -23.90 -24.42
N ASP A 172 -4.05 -22.67 -24.80
CA ASP A 172 -5.39 -22.28 -25.23
C ASP A 172 -5.68 -22.62 -26.71
N GLY A 173 -4.72 -23.22 -27.43
CA GLY A 173 -4.87 -23.61 -28.84
C GLY A 173 -4.74 -22.49 -29.87
N LYS A 174 -4.46 -21.25 -29.42
CA LYS A 174 -4.31 -20.04 -30.26
C LYS A 174 -2.91 -19.86 -30.85
N LEU A 175 -1.98 -20.74 -30.49
CA LEU A 175 -0.62 -20.74 -30.99
C LEU A 175 -0.14 -22.18 -31.18
N GLU A 176 0.36 -22.49 -32.37
CA GLU A 176 1.09 -23.72 -32.63
C GLU A 176 2.58 -23.52 -32.43
N LYS A 177 3.22 -24.53 -31.85
CA LYS A 177 4.64 -24.55 -31.56
C LYS A 177 5.25 -25.81 -32.14
N THR A 178 6.09 -25.65 -33.15
CA THR A 178 6.80 -26.77 -33.78
C THR A 178 8.25 -26.75 -33.33
N LYS A 179 8.73 -27.83 -32.71
CA LYS A 179 10.11 -27.89 -32.19
C LYS A 179 11.12 -27.78 -33.34
N HIS A 180 12.08 -26.86 -33.20
CA HIS A 180 13.16 -26.66 -34.16
C HIS A 180 14.49 -26.41 -33.43
N GLY A 181 15.37 -27.42 -33.45
CA GLY A 181 16.62 -27.39 -32.69
C GLY A 181 16.38 -27.23 -31.18
N LYS A 182 16.94 -26.16 -30.60
CA LYS A 182 16.77 -25.78 -29.18
C LYS A 182 15.59 -24.82 -28.94
N SER A 183 14.85 -24.45 -29.99
CA SER A 183 13.76 -23.46 -29.94
C SER A 183 12.47 -24.04 -30.56
N TYR A 184 11.46 -23.18 -30.72
CA TYR A 184 10.18 -23.53 -31.35
C TYR A 184 9.86 -22.53 -32.46
N ILE A 185 9.41 -23.02 -33.60
CA ILE A 185 8.76 -22.21 -34.64
C ILE A 185 7.35 -21.90 -34.16
N LEU A 186 6.94 -20.64 -34.29
CA LEU A 186 5.65 -20.13 -33.83
C LEU A 186 4.71 -19.88 -35.01
N HIS A 187 3.48 -20.40 -34.92
CA HIS A 187 2.40 -20.08 -35.85
C HIS A 187 1.15 -19.66 -35.10
N TYR A 188 0.64 -18.46 -35.39
CA TYR A 188 -0.59 -17.98 -34.79
C TYR A 188 -1.80 -18.69 -35.38
N LYS A 189 -2.75 -19.08 -34.53
CA LYS A 189 -4.02 -19.70 -34.92
C LYS A 189 -5.17 -18.76 -34.56
N GLU A 190 -6.03 -18.49 -35.52
CA GLU A 190 -7.26 -17.72 -35.32
C GLU A 190 -8.28 -18.48 -34.47
#